data_AF-A0A521XCR2-F1
#
_entry.id   AF-A0A521XCR2-F1
#
_cell.length_a   1.000
_cell.length_b   1.000
_cell.length_c   1.000
_cell.angle_alpha   90.00
_cell.angle_beta   90.00
_cell.angle_gamma   90.00
#
_symmetry.space_group_name_H-M   'P 1'
#
loop_
_entity.id
_entity.type
_entity.pdbx_description
1 polymer ?
#
loop_
_entity_poly.entity_id
_entity_poly.type
_entity_poly.pdbx_seq_one_letter_code
_entity_poly.pdbx_strand_id
1 'polypeptide(L)'
;MRAAMKNLVLFFLTFFTFQSVFSQSHNSSVEPVATISIAAADTLTGDLGIAILSRVISVGAISPYGKAGAGVVVTQATANTTYGPLGIEMLSRDLLPWDIVDALLANDGDTTQRQVSIIDVHGNSYAFTGSGCVQKAAHMYGAGYSVLGNTLSSESIVKIIGRTFELSKGPLTDRLLESIEAGERASADAGYRSATLLVLREHGGYLGFNDRYVDIRVDDSPTPLEDLKRIYKQWMNRFTFDMQIKSIEAFMAGNNITAARAELQRLVNELNAQLRDKPDDPDVLNRIAFILATYDIDRERALDLAKRAAKLEPTNDRILSTLAECHYHLGHYDEAIAIGAELVKQSPANDNFWKRLQKYREEKEKAGR
;
A
#
# COMPACT_ATOMS: atom_id res chain seq x y z
N MET A 1 75.42 56.05 -40.77
CA MET A 1 76.25 55.51 -39.66
C MET A 1 75.67 54.16 -39.24
N ARG A 2 76.49 53.09 -39.33
CA ARG A 2 76.52 51.84 -38.52
C ARG A 2 75.20 51.07 -38.31
N ALA A 3 75.08 49.86 -38.86
CA ALA A 3 75.35 48.56 -38.18
C ALA A 3 74.20 48.18 -37.21
N ALA A 4 73.41 47.13 -37.44
CA ALA A 4 73.70 45.70 -37.35
C ALA A 4 73.09 45.06 -36.07
N MET A 5 72.46 43.90 -36.27
CA MET A 5 72.51 42.70 -35.41
C MET A 5 71.85 42.68 -34.01
N LYS A 6 70.98 41.66 -33.84
CA LYS A 6 71.06 40.50 -32.91
C LYS A 6 69.88 40.26 -31.94
N ASN A 7 69.21 39.13 -32.22
CA ASN A 7 68.83 37.99 -31.34
C ASN A 7 68.18 38.25 -29.97
N LEU A 8 67.00 37.63 -29.72
CA LEU A 8 66.79 36.70 -28.59
C LEU A 8 65.40 35.99 -28.61
N VAL A 9 65.42 34.66 -28.32
CA VAL A 9 64.37 33.80 -27.69
C VAL A 9 63.06 33.56 -28.46
N LEU A 10 62.87 32.46 -29.18
CA LEU A 10 62.45 31.11 -28.73
C LEU A 10 61.04 31.06 -28.08
N PHE A 11 60.01 30.62 -28.82
CA PHE A 11 59.07 29.57 -28.38
C PHE A 11 58.15 29.16 -29.56
N PHE A 12 58.41 27.99 -30.14
CA PHE A 12 57.46 27.26 -30.98
C PHE A 12 56.44 26.60 -30.05
N LEU A 13 55.17 27.01 -30.12
CA LEU A 13 54.06 26.30 -29.51
C LEU A 13 53.19 25.73 -30.63
N THR A 14 53.67 24.61 -31.18
CA THR A 14 52.84 23.65 -31.92
C THR A 14 51.76 23.15 -30.96
N PHE A 15 50.51 23.51 -31.26
CA PHE A 15 49.30 23.00 -30.63
C PHE A 15 49.17 21.50 -30.99
N PHE A 16 49.85 20.63 -30.24
CA PHE A 16 49.59 19.20 -30.24
C PHE A 16 48.35 18.99 -29.37
N THR A 17 47.18 18.90 -29.99
CA THR A 17 45.97 18.43 -29.32
C THR A 17 46.18 16.97 -28.95
N PHE A 18 46.61 16.72 -27.71
CA PHE A 18 46.57 15.42 -27.07
C PHE A 18 45.09 15.00 -26.98
N GLN A 19 44.61 14.26 -27.98
CA GLN A 19 43.41 13.44 -27.84
C GLN A 19 43.80 12.29 -26.91
N SER A 20 43.72 12.53 -25.61
CA SER A 20 43.63 11.45 -24.63
C SER A 20 42.32 10.72 -24.91
N VAL A 21 42.41 9.67 -25.71
CA VAL A 21 41.44 8.57 -25.67
C VAL A 21 41.50 8.03 -24.24
N PHE A 22 40.61 8.53 -23.39
CA PHE A 22 40.20 7.79 -22.21
C PHE A 22 39.48 6.56 -22.74
N SER A 23 40.26 5.52 -23.06
CA SER A 23 39.76 4.16 -23.03
C SER A 23 39.46 3.90 -21.55
N GLN A 24 38.25 4.25 -21.12
CA GLN A 24 37.69 3.63 -19.94
C GLN A 24 37.60 2.16 -20.29
N SER A 25 38.55 1.37 -19.78
CA SER A 25 38.33 -0.05 -19.62
C SER A 25 37.05 -0.21 -18.82
N HIS A 26 35.93 -0.53 -19.47
CA HIS A 26 34.77 -1.12 -18.80
C HIS A 26 35.17 -2.53 -18.36
N ASN A 27 36.01 -2.57 -17.33
CA ASN A 27 36.18 -3.72 -16.47
C ASN A 27 35.48 -3.38 -15.15
N SER A 28 34.16 -3.21 -15.21
CA SER A 28 33.32 -3.28 -14.03
C SER A 28 32.75 -4.68 -13.99
N SER A 29 33.27 -5.51 -13.09
CA SER A 29 32.46 -6.55 -12.48
C SER A 29 31.26 -5.85 -11.82
N VAL A 30 30.22 -5.56 -12.60
CA VAL A 30 28.98 -4.97 -12.11
C VAL A 30 28.46 -5.95 -11.09
N GLU A 31 28.39 -5.52 -9.83
CA GLU A 31 27.79 -6.35 -8.80
C GLU A 31 26.42 -6.81 -9.28
N PRO A 32 26.08 -8.10 -9.13
CA PRO A 32 24.78 -8.60 -9.55
C PRO A 32 23.67 -7.82 -8.83
N VAL A 33 22.79 -7.12 -9.56
CA VAL A 33 21.73 -6.26 -8.99
C VAL A 33 20.43 -7.05 -8.84
N ALA A 34 20.37 -7.89 -7.81
CA ALA A 34 19.19 -8.69 -7.48
C ALA A 34 17.95 -7.82 -7.21
N THR A 35 16.84 -8.18 -7.85
CA THR A 35 15.51 -7.60 -7.62
C THR A 35 14.45 -8.67 -7.73
N ILE A 36 13.52 -8.70 -6.76
CA ILE A 36 12.29 -9.50 -6.81
C ILE A 36 11.09 -8.58 -6.61
N SER A 37 10.01 -8.85 -7.31
CA SER A 37 8.76 -8.13 -7.16
C SER A 37 7.55 -9.04 -7.30
N ILE A 38 6.48 -8.67 -6.62
CA ILE A 38 5.14 -9.21 -6.82
C ILE A 38 4.19 -8.04 -7.03
N ALA A 39 3.33 -8.16 -8.03
CA ALA A 39 2.18 -7.29 -8.22
C ALA A 39 0.91 -8.13 -8.14
N ALA A 40 -0.19 -7.56 -7.66
CA ALA A 40 -1.45 -8.27 -7.49
C ALA A 40 -2.67 -7.34 -7.47
N ALA A 41 -3.85 -7.92 -7.74
CA ALA A 41 -5.15 -7.29 -7.57
C ALA A 41 -6.02 -8.11 -6.58
N ASP A 42 -6.74 -7.42 -5.70
CA ASP A 42 -7.87 -7.98 -4.95
C ASP A 42 -9.17 -7.51 -5.59
N THR A 43 -9.77 -8.34 -6.44
CA THR A 43 -10.98 -8.01 -7.18
C THR A 43 -12.22 -7.86 -6.29
N LEU A 44 -12.16 -8.28 -5.02
CA LEU A 44 -13.23 -8.05 -4.07
C LEU A 44 -13.27 -6.57 -3.65
N THR A 45 -12.13 -6.02 -3.26
CA THR A 45 -12.01 -4.65 -2.74
C THR A 45 -11.63 -3.62 -3.82
N GLY A 46 -11.17 -4.08 -4.99
CA GLY A 46 -10.56 -3.23 -6.02
C GLY A 46 -9.14 -2.79 -5.67
N ASP A 47 -8.51 -3.42 -4.66
CA ASP A 47 -7.13 -3.07 -4.28
C ASP A 47 -6.16 -3.52 -5.36
N LEU A 48 -5.19 -2.67 -5.65
CA LEU A 48 -4.12 -2.92 -6.60
C LEU A 48 -2.78 -2.69 -5.91
N GLY A 49 -1.89 -3.68 -5.92
CA GLY A 49 -0.70 -3.61 -5.07
C GLY A 49 0.57 -4.18 -5.68
N ILE A 50 1.69 -3.68 -5.18
CA ILE A 50 3.05 -4.03 -5.59
C ILE A 50 3.93 -4.10 -4.33
N ALA A 51 4.74 -5.15 -4.21
CA ALA A 51 5.85 -5.21 -3.28
C ALA A 51 7.15 -5.55 -4.01
N ILE A 52 8.25 -4.85 -3.68
CA ILE A 52 9.55 -5.02 -4.35
C ILE A 52 10.66 -5.03 -3.31
N LEU A 53 11.66 -5.91 -3.50
CA LEU A 53 12.97 -5.85 -2.86
C LEU A 53 14.07 -5.74 -3.92
N SER A 54 15.05 -4.88 -3.68
CA SER A 54 16.14 -4.68 -4.65
C SER A 54 17.46 -4.30 -3.99
N ARG A 55 18.56 -4.65 -4.64
CA ARG A 55 19.89 -4.09 -4.35
C ARG A 55 20.06 -2.65 -4.85
N VAL A 56 19.21 -2.21 -5.78
CA VAL A 56 19.12 -0.79 -6.18
C VAL A 56 18.59 0.01 -5.00
N ILE A 57 19.17 1.17 -4.71
CA ILE A 57 18.61 2.10 -3.73
C ILE A 57 17.34 2.76 -4.29
N SER A 58 16.37 3.05 -3.43
CA SER A 58 15.11 3.74 -3.79
C SER A 58 14.34 3.07 -4.94
N VAL A 59 14.20 1.74 -4.91
CA VAL A 59 13.45 1.00 -5.94
C VAL A 59 12.00 1.50 -6.10
N GLY A 60 11.40 2.00 -5.01
CA GLY A 60 10.05 2.57 -5.00
C GLY A 60 9.88 3.82 -5.86
N ALA A 61 10.95 4.54 -6.19
CA ALA A 61 10.90 5.68 -7.10
C ALA A 61 11.05 5.29 -8.58
N ILE A 62 11.49 4.07 -8.87
CA ILE A 62 11.90 3.64 -10.21
C ILE A 62 10.89 2.67 -10.83
N SER A 63 10.47 1.66 -10.06
CA SER A 63 9.85 0.46 -10.60
C SER A 63 8.32 0.40 -10.50
N PRO A 64 7.68 0.77 -9.37
CA PRO A 64 6.24 0.58 -9.20
C PRO A 64 5.41 1.75 -9.75
N TYR A 65 4.42 1.44 -10.58
CA TYR A 65 3.43 2.39 -11.10
C TYR A 65 2.04 1.82 -10.92
N GLY A 66 1.05 2.69 -10.68
CA GLY A 66 -0.32 2.25 -10.49
C GLY A 66 -1.32 3.38 -10.50
N LYS A 67 -2.57 3.03 -10.80
CA LYS A 67 -3.74 3.90 -10.69
C LYS A 67 -4.93 3.07 -10.22
N ALA A 68 -5.56 3.49 -9.12
CA ALA A 68 -6.78 2.85 -8.62
C ALA A 68 -7.86 2.85 -9.71
N GLY A 69 -8.65 1.77 -9.77
CA GLY A 69 -9.66 1.59 -10.81
C GLY A 69 -9.11 1.23 -12.20
N ALA A 70 -7.79 1.21 -12.42
CA ALA A 70 -7.18 0.84 -13.70
C ALA A 70 -6.25 -0.38 -13.59
N GLY A 71 -5.17 -0.26 -12.82
CA GLY A 71 -4.20 -1.35 -12.69
C GLY A 71 -2.82 -0.92 -12.17
N VAL A 72 -1.88 -1.85 -12.22
CA VAL A 72 -0.48 -1.68 -11.79
C VAL A 72 0.50 -2.17 -12.86
N VAL A 73 1.64 -1.49 -12.94
CA VAL A 73 2.75 -1.80 -13.84
C VAL A 73 4.04 -1.83 -13.03
N VAL A 74 4.84 -2.88 -13.23
CA VAL A 74 6.18 -3.02 -12.67
C VAL A 74 7.16 -3.18 -13.82
N THR A 75 8.21 -2.36 -13.85
CA THR A 75 9.34 -2.51 -14.78
C THR A 75 10.64 -2.65 -13.99
N GLN A 76 11.46 -3.65 -14.32
CA GLN A 76 12.72 -3.93 -13.62
C GLN A 76 13.77 -4.54 -14.58
N ALA A 77 14.87 -5.07 -14.02
CA ALA A 77 16.13 -5.34 -14.73
C ALA A 77 16.72 -4.05 -15.33
N THR A 78 17.00 -3.98 -16.63
CA THR A 78 17.29 -2.69 -17.28
C THR A 78 15.98 -1.93 -17.47
N ALA A 79 15.42 -1.43 -16.37
CA ALA A 79 14.08 -0.85 -16.31
C ALA A 79 13.89 0.30 -17.32
N ASN A 80 12.74 0.31 -17.99
CA ASN A 80 12.32 1.40 -18.86
C ASN A 80 11.15 2.13 -18.19
N THR A 81 11.44 3.23 -17.52
CA THR A 81 10.46 3.99 -16.72
C THR A 81 9.30 4.56 -17.53
N THR A 82 9.42 4.61 -18.87
CA THR A 82 8.30 5.00 -19.75
C THR A 82 7.16 3.98 -19.77
N TYR A 83 7.45 2.70 -19.47
CA TYR A 83 6.45 1.63 -19.42
C TYR A 83 5.38 1.88 -18.37
N GLY A 84 5.75 2.50 -17.25
CA GLY A 84 4.84 2.83 -16.16
C GLY A 84 3.69 3.72 -16.62
N PRO A 85 3.94 4.99 -16.95
CA PRO A 85 2.89 5.91 -17.39
C PRO A 85 2.10 5.43 -18.62
N LEU A 86 2.78 4.87 -19.64
CA LEU A 86 2.14 4.39 -20.86
C LEU A 86 1.24 3.18 -20.58
N GLY A 87 1.71 2.22 -19.79
CA GLY A 87 0.93 1.05 -19.40
C GLY A 87 -0.30 1.44 -18.58
N ILE A 88 -0.17 2.37 -17.64
CA ILE A 88 -1.31 2.89 -16.86
C ILE A 88 -2.32 3.63 -17.74
N GLU A 89 -1.86 4.38 -18.76
CA GLU A 89 -2.75 5.03 -19.73
C GLU A 89 -3.55 3.99 -20.52
N MET A 90 -2.90 2.92 -20.98
CA MET A 90 -3.56 1.85 -21.72
C MET A 90 -4.52 1.03 -20.84
N LEU A 91 -4.16 0.72 -19.60
CA LEU A 91 -5.06 0.11 -18.62
C LEU A 91 -6.29 0.98 -18.34
N SER A 92 -6.12 2.30 -18.30
CA SER A 92 -7.24 3.25 -18.13
C SER A 92 -8.21 3.28 -19.32
N ARG A 93 -7.86 2.61 -20.43
CA ARG A 93 -8.69 2.43 -21.62
C ARG A 93 -9.13 0.97 -21.78
N ASP A 94 -9.01 0.17 -20.71
CA ASP A 94 -9.42 -1.24 -20.63
C ASP A 94 -8.69 -2.17 -21.62
N LEU A 95 -7.46 -1.81 -22.04
CA LEU A 95 -6.61 -2.73 -22.81
C LEU A 95 -6.12 -3.86 -21.89
N LEU A 96 -6.00 -5.06 -22.46
CA LEU A 96 -5.60 -6.25 -21.72
C LEU A 96 -4.08 -6.26 -21.48
N PRO A 97 -3.60 -6.74 -20.32
CA PRO A 97 -2.18 -6.70 -19.96
C PRO A 97 -1.21 -7.26 -21.00
N TRP A 98 -1.56 -8.31 -21.73
CA TRP A 98 -0.71 -8.89 -22.78
C TRP A 98 -0.59 -7.98 -24.01
N ASP A 99 -1.69 -7.37 -24.45
CA ASP A 99 -1.71 -6.42 -25.58
C ASP A 99 -0.88 -5.18 -25.24
N ILE A 100 -0.93 -4.74 -23.98
CA ILE A 100 -0.12 -3.62 -23.48
C ILE A 100 1.36 -3.97 -23.50
N VAL A 101 1.75 -5.14 -23.02
CA VAL A 101 3.17 -5.55 -23.05
C VAL A 101 3.67 -5.64 -24.48
N ASP A 102 2.91 -6.22 -25.40
CA ASP A 102 3.28 -6.28 -26.82
C ASP A 102 3.48 -4.88 -27.42
N ALA A 103 2.58 -3.93 -27.12
CA ALA A 103 2.68 -2.54 -27.58
C ALA A 103 3.90 -1.82 -26.98
N LEU A 104 4.19 -2.01 -25.69
CA LEU A 104 5.36 -1.43 -25.03
C LEU A 104 6.67 -1.96 -25.63
N LEU A 105 6.75 -3.27 -25.84
CA LEU A 105 7.94 -3.93 -26.39
C LEU A 105 8.17 -3.56 -27.87
N ALA A 106 7.11 -3.41 -28.66
CA ALA A 106 7.23 -3.00 -30.07
C ALA A 106 7.86 -1.59 -30.22
N ASN A 107 7.79 -0.76 -29.19
CA ASN A 107 8.34 0.59 -29.17
C ASN A 107 9.65 0.72 -28.36
N ASP A 108 10.24 -0.40 -27.90
CA ASP A 108 11.53 -0.42 -27.19
C ASP A 108 12.60 -1.06 -28.08
N GLY A 109 13.65 -0.29 -28.39
CA GLY A 109 14.77 -0.74 -29.23
C GLY A 109 15.63 -1.84 -28.59
N ASP A 110 15.51 -2.08 -27.28
CA ASP A 110 16.20 -3.14 -26.56
C ASP A 110 15.26 -3.84 -25.57
N THR A 111 14.48 -4.79 -26.08
CA THR A 111 13.55 -5.60 -25.27
C THR A 111 14.24 -6.74 -24.52
N THR A 112 15.46 -7.12 -24.94
CA THR A 112 16.12 -8.34 -24.46
C THR A 112 16.51 -8.26 -22.98
N GLN A 113 16.77 -7.06 -22.48
CA GLN A 113 17.19 -6.81 -21.09
C GLN A 113 16.05 -6.34 -20.17
N ARG A 114 14.79 -6.37 -20.65
CA ARG A 114 13.63 -5.85 -19.92
C ARG A 114 12.94 -6.94 -19.11
N GLN A 115 12.42 -6.56 -17.95
CA GLN A 115 11.29 -7.25 -17.32
C GLN A 115 10.13 -6.29 -17.13
N VAL A 116 8.93 -6.75 -17.42
CA VAL A 116 7.69 -5.99 -17.22
C VAL A 116 6.58 -6.91 -16.72
N SER A 117 5.76 -6.38 -15.82
CA SER A 117 4.60 -7.06 -15.26
C SER A 117 3.45 -6.07 -15.21
N ILE A 118 2.27 -6.49 -15.68
CA ILE A 118 1.08 -5.66 -15.76
C ILE A 118 -0.11 -6.44 -15.20
N ILE A 119 -0.90 -5.79 -14.34
CA ILE A 119 -2.16 -6.34 -13.83
C ILE A 119 -3.22 -5.26 -13.91
N ASP A 120 -4.41 -5.61 -14.38
CA ASP A 120 -5.57 -4.72 -14.39
C ASP A 120 -6.43 -4.86 -13.12
N VAL A 121 -7.39 -3.95 -12.94
CA VAL A 121 -8.33 -3.97 -11.81
C VAL A 121 -9.24 -5.22 -11.77
N HIS A 122 -9.38 -5.92 -12.89
CA HIS A 122 -10.16 -7.15 -13.01
C HIS A 122 -9.34 -8.40 -12.68
N GLY A 123 -8.04 -8.26 -12.42
CA GLY A 123 -7.13 -9.34 -12.08
C GLY A 123 -6.59 -10.10 -13.30
N ASN A 124 -6.77 -9.59 -14.52
CA ASN A 124 -5.98 -10.08 -15.65
C ASN A 124 -4.53 -9.68 -15.41
N SER A 125 -3.62 -10.61 -15.67
CA SER A 125 -2.20 -10.43 -15.37
C SER A 125 -1.35 -10.91 -16.55
N TYR A 126 -0.23 -10.24 -16.76
CA TYR A 126 0.79 -10.69 -17.70
C TYR A 126 2.17 -10.26 -17.24
N ALA A 127 3.17 -11.11 -17.48
CA ALA A 127 4.56 -10.82 -17.16
C ALA A 127 5.47 -11.27 -18.29
N PHE A 128 6.57 -10.54 -18.49
CA PHE A 128 7.55 -10.77 -19.54
C PHE A 128 8.96 -10.61 -18.99
N THR A 129 9.85 -11.50 -19.44
CA THR A 129 11.31 -11.42 -19.24
C THR A 129 11.96 -11.54 -20.62
N GLY A 130 12.73 -10.53 -21.00
CA GLY A 130 13.50 -10.55 -22.24
C GLY A 130 14.51 -11.71 -22.27
N SER A 131 14.73 -12.28 -23.45
CA SER A 131 15.56 -13.48 -23.64
C SER A 131 17.04 -13.29 -23.28
N GLY A 132 17.52 -12.04 -23.28
CA GLY A 132 18.89 -11.68 -22.92
C GLY A 132 19.04 -11.18 -21.50
N CYS A 133 17.95 -11.13 -20.72
CA CYS A 133 17.92 -10.51 -19.41
C CYS A 133 18.96 -11.17 -18.50
N VAL A 134 19.59 -10.36 -17.64
CA VAL A 134 20.69 -10.72 -16.72
C VAL A 134 20.59 -12.14 -16.16
N GLN A 135 21.76 -12.79 -15.90
CA GLN A 135 21.83 -14.19 -15.47
C GLN A 135 20.75 -14.57 -14.44
N LYS A 136 20.01 -15.65 -14.73
CA LYS A 136 18.94 -16.22 -13.90
C LYS A 136 17.79 -15.23 -13.63
N ALA A 137 17.18 -14.71 -14.69
CA ALA A 137 15.93 -13.96 -14.62
C ALA A 137 14.73 -14.86 -14.94
N ALA A 138 13.65 -14.70 -14.19
CA ALA A 138 12.41 -15.46 -14.36
C ALA A 138 11.19 -14.58 -14.10
N HIS A 139 10.06 -14.98 -14.65
CA HIS A 139 8.75 -14.43 -14.32
C HIS A 139 7.72 -15.55 -14.19
N MET A 140 6.61 -15.24 -13.54
CA MET A 140 5.38 -16.02 -13.64
C MET A 140 4.19 -15.08 -13.44
N TYR A 141 3.01 -15.56 -13.81
CA TYR A 141 1.76 -14.88 -13.53
C TYR A 141 0.65 -15.93 -13.37
N GLY A 142 -0.39 -15.54 -12.64
CA GLY A 142 -1.57 -16.35 -12.36
C GLY A 142 -2.78 -15.45 -12.14
N ALA A 143 -3.89 -16.04 -11.69
CA ALA A 143 -5.13 -15.29 -11.46
C ALA A 143 -4.90 -14.14 -10.46
N GLY A 144 -4.97 -12.90 -10.94
CA GLY A 144 -4.84 -11.70 -10.12
C GLY A 144 -3.43 -11.38 -9.61
N TYR A 145 -2.37 -12.01 -10.14
CA TYR A 145 -1.00 -11.69 -9.72
C TYR A 145 0.08 -12.00 -10.76
N SER A 146 1.24 -11.40 -10.57
CA SER A 146 2.46 -11.64 -11.34
C SER A 146 3.69 -11.41 -10.47
N VAL A 147 4.77 -12.12 -10.80
CA VAL A 147 6.03 -12.10 -10.07
C VAL A 147 7.17 -11.98 -11.06
N LEU A 148 8.11 -11.08 -10.78
CA LEU A 148 9.35 -10.93 -11.54
C LEU A 148 10.54 -11.16 -10.61
N GLY A 149 11.61 -11.71 -11.16
CA GLY A 149 12.90 -11.77 -10.48
C GLY A 149 14.05 -11.73 -11.47
N ASN A 150 15.09 -10.97 -11.16
CA ASN A 150 16.33 -10.96 -11.92
C ASN A 150 17.54 -11.13 -11.01
N THR A 151 18.61 -11.70 -11.57
CA THR A 151 19.85 -11.94 -10.83
C THR A 151 19.61 -12.84 -9.61
N LEU A 152 18.78 -13.87 -9.83
CA LEU A 152 18.37 -14.81 -8.81
C LEU A 152 19.44 -15.87 -8.57
N SER A 153 19.50 -16.44 -7.37
CA SER A 153 20.25 -17.68 -7.15
C SER A 153 19.57 -18.88 -7.82
N SER A 154 18.23 -18.87 -7.92
CA SER A 154 17.39 -19.87 -8.58
C SER A 154 16.08 -19.27 -9.13
N GLU A 155 15.64 -19.72 -10.31
CA GLU A 155 14.32 -19.35 -10.88
C GLU A 155 13.14 -19.85 -10.02
N SER A 156 13.35 -20.85 -9.16
CA SER A 156 12.32 -21.35 -8.24
C SER A 156 11.83 -20.29 -7.25
N ILE A 157 12.61 -19.23 -7.01
CA ILE A 157 12.24 -18.13 -6.10
C ILE A 157 10.94 -17.47 -6.55
N VAL A 158 10.78 -17.24 -7.86
CA VAL A 158 9.56 -16.67 -8.44
C VAL A 158 8.36 -17.58 -8.16
N LYS A 159 8.53 -18.90 -8.27
CA LYS A 159 7.50 -19.91 -7.95
C LYS A 159 7.15 -19.94 -6.46
N ILE A 160 8.13 -19.76 -5.58
CA ILE A 160 7.92 -19.68 -4.13
C ILE A 160 7.05 -18.46 -3.80
N ILE A 161 7.40 -17.28 -4.33
CA ILE A 161 6.64 -16.04 -4.12
C ILE A 161 5.20 -16.21 -4.62
N GLY A 162 5.01 -16.67 -5.86
CA GLY A 162 3.68 -16.87 -6.44
C GLY A 162 2.85 -17.89 -5.65
N ARG A 163 3.45 -19.01 -5.24
CA ARG A 163 2.76 -20.02 -4.43
C ARG A 163 2.39 -19.52 -3.05
N THR A 164 3.23 -18.73 -2.41
CA THR A 164 2.90 -18.07 -1.14
C THR A 164 1.70 -17.13 -1.32
N PHE A 165 1.66 -16.35 -2.40
CA PHE A 165 0.54 -15.47 -2.69
C PHE A 165 -0.79 -16.22 -2.87
N GLU A 166 -0.77 -17.35 -3.58
CA GLU A 166 -1.94 -18.22 -3.78
C GLU A 166 -2.48 -18.82 -2.47
N LEU A 167 -1.60 -19.09 -1.51
CA LEU A 167 -1.95 -19.73 -0.23
C LEU A 167 -2.26 -18.71 0.88
N SER A 168 -1.73 -17.50 0.76
CA SER A 168 -1.94 -16.39 1.70
C SER A 168 -3.41 -15.97 1.75
N LYS A 169 -3.83 -15.45 2.90
CA LYS A 169 -5.20 -14.99 3.16
C LYS A 169 -5.16 -13.62 3.81
N GLY A 170 -6.27 -12.90 3.74
CA GLY A 170 -6.40 -11.57 4.34
C GLY A 170 -6.26 -10.44 3.31
N PRO A 171 -6.05 -9.19 3.78
CA PRO A 171 -5.84 -8.02 2.94
C PRO A 171 -4.71 -8.19 1.92
N LEU A 172 -4.82 -7.50 0.78
CA LEU A 172 -3.78 -7.54 -0.26
C LEU A 172 -2.39 -7.17 0.27
N THR A 173 -2.30 -6.20 1.18
CA THR A 173 -1.06 -5.77 1.84
C THR A 173 -0.33 -6.94 2.53
N ASP A 174 -1.05 -7.72 3.34
CA ASP A 174 -0.48 -8.82 4.10
C ASP A 174 -0.03 -9.95 3.16
N ARG A 175 -0.86 -10.26 2.16
CA ARG A 175 -0.55 -11.26 1.12
C ARG A 175 0.71 -10.89 0.33
N LEU A 176 0.87 -9.62 -0.04
CA LEU A 176 2.08 -9.12 -0.71
C LEU A 176 3.31 -9.22 0.19
N LEU A 177 3.19 -8.79 1.46
CA LEU A 177 4.28 -8.86 2.43
C LEU A 177 4.71 -10.29 2.74
N GLU A 178 3.78 -11.22 2.94
CA GLU A 178 4.07 -12.64 3.14
C GLU A 178 4.81 -13.24 1.94
N SER A 179 4.38 -12.88 0.73
CA SER A 179 4.93 -13.38 -0.52
C SER A 179 6.34 -12.89 -0.77
N ILE A 180 6.58 -11.57 -0.61
CA ILE A 180 7.91 -11.00 -0.81
C ILE A 180 8.89 -11.46 0.27
N GLU A 181 8.42 -11.69 1.50
CA GLU A 181 9.22 -12.27 2.58
C GLU A 181 9.61 -13.72 2.31
N ALA A 182 8.71 -14.52 1.72
CA ALA A 182 9.06 -15.86 1.26
C ALA A 182 10.14 -15.82 0.17
N GLY A 183 10.06 -14.82 -0.73
CA GLY A 183 11.10 -14.54 -1.71
C GLY A 183 12.44 -14.20 -1.08
N GLU A 184 12.47 -13.27 -0.12
CA GLU A 184 13.69 -12.86 0.59
C GLU A 184 14.35 -14.05 1.30
N ARG A 185 13.58 -14.87 2.01
CA ARG A 185 14.10 -16.07 2.68
C ARG A 185 14.69 -17.08 1.69
N ALA A 186 14.08 -17.22 0.51
CA ALA A 186 14.58 -18.08 -0.56
C ALA A 186 15.80 -17.49 -1.30
N SER A 187 16.09 -16.20 -1.09
CA SER A 187 17.20 -15.46 -1.68
C SER A 187 18.09 -14.81 -0.61
N ALA A 188 18.36 -15.52 0.49
CA ALA A 188 19.01 -14.94 1.68
C ALA A 188 20.40 -14.34 1.40
N ASP A 189 21.07 -14.77 0.33
CA ASP A 189 22.36 -14.27 -0.15
C ASP A 189 22.27 -13.04 -1.07
N ALA A 190 21.06 -12.58 -1.41
CA ALA A 190 20.86 -11.46 -2.34
C ALA A 190 21.27 -10.09 -1.76
N GLY A 191 21.22 -9.93 -0.43
CA GLY A 191 21.63 -8.70 0.26
C GLY A 191 20.91 -7.45 -0.25
N TYR A 192 19.57 -7.48 -0.28
CA TYR A 192 18.75 -6.34 -0.70
C TYR A 192 19.03 -5.08 0.13
N ARG A 193 18.83 -3.92 -0.48
CA ARG A 193 19.08 -2.60 0.12
C ARG A 193 17.85 -1.71 0.18
N SER A 194 16.89 -1.90 -0.70
CA SER A 194 15.65 -1.12 -0.69
C SER A 194 14.42 -2.01 -0.80
N ALA A 195 13.31 -1.47 -0.31
CA ALA A 195 12.01 -2.13 -0.31
C ALA A 195 10.89 -1.13 -0.55
N THR A 196 9.80 -1.57 -1.17
CA THR A 196 8.58 -0.77 -1.27
C THR A 196 7.34 -1.65 -1.16
N LEU A 197 6.30 -1.09 -0.55
CA LEU A 197 4.93 -1.59 -0.60
C LEU A 197 4.04 -0.44 -1.07
N LEU A 198 3.45 -0.60 -2.24
CA LEU A 198 2.45 0.30 -2.80
C LEU A 198 1.14 -0.47 -2.91
N VAL A 199 0.07 0.02 -2.27
CA VAL A 199 -1.29 -0.46 -2.47
C VAL A 199 -2.19 0.73 -2.75
N LEU A 200 -3.02 0.60 -3.77
CA LEU A 200 -3.94 1.60 -4.26
C LEU A 200 -5.37 1.11 -4.06
N ARG A 201 -6.24 2.01 -3.60
CA ARG A 201 -7.67 1.81 -3.44
C ARG A 201 -8.35 3.12 -3.76
N GLU A 202 -9.41 3.08 -4.55
CA GLU A 202 -10.18 4.29 -4.88
C GLU A 202 -10.67 4.96 -3.59
N HIS A 203 -10.31 6.24 -3.40
CA HIS A 203 -10.58 7.01 -2.17
C HIS A 203 -10.04 6.37 -0.87
N GLY A 204 -9.07 5.45 -0.97
CA GLY A 204 -8.57 4.71 0.18
C GLY A 204 -7.49 5.44 0.97
N GLY A 205 -6.86 6.48 0.42
CA GLY A 205 -5.72 7.16 1.04
C GLY A 205 -6.06 8.00 2.28
N TYR A 206 -5.09 8.77 2.77
CA TYR A 206 -5.24 9.53 4.01
C TYR A 206 -6.49 10.43 3.98
N LEU A 207 -7.40 10.20 4.93
CA LEU A 207 -8.71 10.84 5.01
C LEU A 207 -9.59 10.73 3.75
N GLY A 208 -9.26 9.84 2.81
CA GLY A 208 -9.95 9.64 1.54
C GLY A 208 -9.66 10.68 0.47
N PHE A 209 -8.61 11.51 0.63
CA PHE A 209 -8.30 12.58 -0.31
C PHE A 209 -7.50 12.14 -1.55
N ASN A 210 -7.01 10.90 -1.58
CA ASN A 210 -6.34 10.31 -2.72
C ASN A 210 -6.50 8.78 -2.70
N ASP A 211 -5.91 8.11 -3.69
CA ASP A 211 -6.05 6.66 -3.86
C ASP A 211 -4.86 5.85 -3.32
N ARG A 212 -3.88 6.51 -2.68
CA ARG A 212 -2.68 5.84 -2.13
C ARG A 212 -3.03 5.25 -0.76
N TYR A 213 -3.63 4.06 -0.78
CA TYR A 213 -4.00 3.36 0.45
C TYR A 213 -2.78 3.06 1.31
N VAL A 214 -1.74 2.47 0.72
CA VAL A 214 -0.43 2.25 1.37
C VAL A 214 0.66 2.68 0.41
N ASP A 215 1.61 3.48 0.87
CA ASP A 215 2.83 3.82 0.13
C ASP A 215 3.98 3.96 1.12
N ILE A 216 4.69 2.86 1.32
CA ILE A 216 5.80 2.78 2.26
C ILE A 216 7.05 2.38 1.48
N ARG A 217 8.13 3.10 1.76
CA ARG A 217 9.42 2.96 1.08
C ARG A 217 10.53 2.90 2.11
N VAL A 218 11.46 2.00 1.86
CA VAL A 218 12.78 1.97 2.51
C VAL A 218 13.77 2.14 1.38
N ASP A 219 14.33 3.33 1.24
CA ASP A 219 15.16 3.67 0.10
C ASP A 219 16.60 3.14 0.21
N ASP A 220 17.11 2.94 1.43
CA ASP A 220 18.38 2.26 1.70
C ASP A 220 18.43 1.75 3.15
N SER A 221 18.66 0.45 3.33
CA SER A 221 18.81 -0.24 4.62
C SER A 221 19.51 -1.59 4.42
N PRO A 222 20.32 -2.06 5.37
CA PRO A 222 20.84 -3.43 5.33
C PRO A 222 19.76 -4.51 5.54
N THR A 223 18.59 -4.15 6.08
CA THR A 223 17.46 -5.05 6.35
C THR A 223 16.15 -4.44 5.86
N PRO A 224 16.02 -4.14 4.56
CA PRO A 224 14.98 -3.24 4.06
C PRO A 224 13.56 -3.81 4.23
N LEU A 225 13.37 -5.14 4.15
CA LEU A 225 12.06 -5.73 4.38
C LEU A 225 11.64 -5.66 5.86
N GLU A 226 12.57 -5.89 6.79
CA GLU A 226 12.30 -5.77 8.22
C GLU A 226 11.89 -4.34 8.57
N ASP A 227 12.62 -3.35 8.07
CA ASP A 227 12.29 -1.94 8.22
C ASP A 227 10.93 -1.60 7.59
N LEU A 228 10.65 -2.10 6.39
CA LEU A 228 9.37 -1.90 5.71
C LEU A 228 8.21 -2.44 6.56
N LYS A 229 8.33 -3.67 7.07
CA LYS A 229 7.32 -4.31 7.94
C LYS A 229 7.15 -3.56 9.25
N ARG A 230 8.23 -3.06 9.85
CA ARG A 230 8.19 -2.23 11.06
C ARG A 230 7.42 -0.92 10.81
N ILE A 231 7.72 -0.22 9.71
CA ILE A 231 7.02 1.03 9.36
C ILE A 231 5.55 0.75 9.03
N TYR A 232 5.25 -0.32 8.27
CA TYR A 232 3.88 -0.74 7.97
C TYR A 232 3.07 -1.02 9.23
N LYS A 233 3.63 -1.74 10.22
CA LYS A 233 2.97 -1.96 11.51
C LYS A 233 2.67 -0.66 12.25
N GLN A 234 3.60 0.30 12.26
CA GLN A 234 3.38 1.61 12.88
C GLN A 234 2.31 2.41 12.15
N TRP A 235 2.35 2.39 10.81
CA TRP A 235 1.36 3.02 9.94
C TRP A 235 -0.04 2.46 10.19
N MET A 236 -0.19 1.13 10.24
CA MET A 236 -1.47 0.48 10.57
C MET A 236 -1.99 0.99 11.92
N ASN A 237 -1.20 0.86 12.99
CA ASN A 237 -1.63 1.28 14.32
C ASN A 237 -2.11 2.75 14.38
N ARG A 238 -1.54 3.62 13.54
CA ARG A 238 -1.85 5.04 13.53
C ARG A 238 -3.04 5.42 12.64
N PHE A 239 -3.20 4.77 11.49
CA PHE A 239 -4.06 5.27 10.41
C PHE A 239 -5.17 4.32 9.98
N THR A 240 -5.05 2.99 10.14
CA THR A 240 -5.98 2.08 9.46
C THR A 240 -7.41 2.19 9.95
N PHE A 241 -7.67 2.45 11.24
CA PHE A 241 -9.05 2.45 11.76
C PHE A 241 -9.95 3.44 11.00
N ASP A 242 -9.59 4.71 10.94
CA ASP A 242 -10.40 5.73 10.24
C ASP A 242 -10.45 5.47 8.73
N MET A 243 -9.36 4.97 8.14
CA MET A 243 -9.29 4.64 6.72
C MET A 243 -10.16 3.44 6.34
N GLN A 244 -10.23 2.43 7.19
CA GLN A 244 -11.06 1.24 7.00
C GLN A 244 -12.54 1.58 7.19
N ILE A 245 -12.90 2.42 8.18
CA ILE A 245 -14.27 2.92 8.30
C ILE A 245 -14.71 3.67 7.03
N LYS A 246 -13.87 4.57 6.52
CA LYS A 246 -14.14 5.27 5.26
C LYS A 246 -14.25 4.32 4.06
N SER A 247 -13.39 3.31 4.00
CA SER A 247 -13.46 2.27 2.96
C SER A 247 -14.77 1.49 3.04
N ILE A 248 -15.19 1.10 4.24
CA ILE A 248 -16.46 0.41 4.49
C ILE A 248 -17.64 1.27 4.02
N GLU A 249 -17.68 2.55 4.41
CA GLU A 249 -18.68 3.52 3.98
C GLU A 249 -18.70 3.68 2.46
N ALA A 250 -17.53 3.81 1.83
CA ALA A 250 -17.39 3.92 0.38
C ALA A 250 -17.88 2.65 -0.34
N PHE A 251 -17.54 1.46 0.15
CA PHE A 251 -18.02 0.19 -0.41
C PHE A 251 -19.55 0.07 -0.29
N MET A 252 -20.14 0.49 0.82
CA MET A 252 -21.60 0.52 0.96
C MET A 252 -22.25 1.51 0.00
N ALA A 253 -21.70 2.72 -0.11
CA ALA A 253 -22.20 3.74 -1.05
C ALA A 253 -22.09 3.28 -2.51
N GLY A 254 -21.03 2.55 -2.86
CA GLY A 254 -20.81 1.93 -4.17
C GLY A 254 -21.52 0.59 -4.38
N ASN A 255 -22.38 0.17 -3.44
CA ASN A 255 -23.12 -1.11 -3.48
C ASN A 255 -22.23 -2.37 -3.52
N ASN A 256 -20.95 -2.28 -3.14
CA ASN A 256 -20.06 -3.42 -2.95
C ASN A 256 -20.19 -3.96 -1.50
N ILE A 257 -21.37 -4.48 -1.18
CA ILE A 257 -21.72 -4.94 0.16
C ILE A 257 -20.81 -6.10 0.63
N THR A 258 -20.34 -6.93 -0.30
CA THR A 258 -19.42 -8.03 0.00
C THR A 258 -18.08 -7.51 0.50
N ALA A 259 -17.50 -6.50 -0.17
CA ALA A 259 -16.25 -5.86 0.28
C ALA A 259 -16.44 -5.13 1.62
N ALA A 260 -17.54 -4.40 1.76
CA ALA A 260 -17.88 -3.72 3.02
C ALA A 260 -17.93 -4.71 4.19
N ARG A 261 -18.63 -5.84 4.03
CA ARG A 261 -18.72 -6.88 5.06
C ARG A 261 -17.37 -7.54 5.34
N ALA A 262 -16.58 -7.82 4.30
CA ALA A 262 -15.26 -8.39 4.47
C ALA A 262 -14.35 -7.46 5.26
N GLU A 263 -14.31 -6.17 4.92
CA GLU A 263 -13.49 -5.18 5.61
C GLU A 263 -13.95 -4.94 7.05
N LEU A 264 -15.27 -4.88 7.27
CA LEU A 264 -15.88 -4.80 8.59
C LEU A 264 -15.48 -5.98 9.49
N GLN A 265 -15.54 -7.21 8.96
CA GLN A 265 -15.14 -8.41 9.69
C GLN A 265 -13.64 -8.40 10.03
N ARG A 266 -12.79 -7.96 9.10
CA ARG A 266 -11.35 -7.83 9.33
C ARG A 266 -11.06 -6.83 10.45
N LEU A 267 -11.66 -5.65 10.37
CA LEU A 267 -11.51 -4.59 11.37
C LEU A 267 -11.93 -5.06 12.77
N VAL A 268 -13.09 -5.72 12.89
CA VAL A 268 -13.54 -6.29 14.16
C VAL A 268 -12.56 -7.37 14.67
N ASN A 269 -12.05 -8.24 13.81
CA ASN A 269 -11.09 -9.27 14.19
C ASN A 269 -9.76 -8.68 14.69
N GLU A 270 -9.26 -7.65 14.02
CA GLU A 270 -8.04 -6.93 14.40
C GLU A 270 -8.20 -6.26 15.76
N LEU A 271 -9.29 -5.51 15.97
CA LEU A 271 -9.56 -4.86 17.25
C LEU A 271 -9.76 -5.88 18.37
N ASN A 272 -10.40 -7.02 18.09
CA ASN A 272 -10.50 -8.12 19.06
C ASN A 272 -9.13 -8.71 19.42
N ALA A 273 -8.18 -8.76 18.48
CA ALA A 273 -6.82 -9.18 18.76
C ALA A 273 -6.11 -8.17 19.67
N GLN A 274 -6.21 -6.88 19.37
CA GLN A 274 -5.68 -5.82 20.22
C GLN A 274 -6.27 -5.86 21.63
N LEU A 275 -7.58 -6.11 21.75
CA LEU A 275 -8.25 -6.22 23.04
C LEU A 275 -7.82 -7.46 23.83
N ARG A 276 -7.44 -8.57 23.19
CA ARG A 276 -6.86 -9.72 23.92
C ARG A 276 -5.52 -9.38 24.54
N ASP A 277 -4.70 -8.59 23.84
CA ASP A 277 -3.39 -8.16 24.32
C ASP A 277 -3.51 -7.08 25.42
N LYS A 278 -4.52 -6.21 25.31
CA LYS A 278 -4.82 -5.13 26.27
C LYS A 278 -6.33 -5.10 26.61
N PRO A 279 -6.79 -5.93 27.54
CA PRO A 279 -8.24 -6.10 27.83
C PRO A 279 -8.99 -4.86 28.29
N ASP A 280 -8.27 -3.90 28.88
CA ASP A 280 -8.83 -2.67 29.45
C ASP A 280 -8.35 -1.42 28.70
N ASP A 281 -8.11 -1.52 27.39
CA ASP A 281 -7.84 -0.36 26.54
C ASP A 281 -9.15 0.37 26.19
N PRO A 282 -9.43 1.56 26.74
CA PRO A 282 -10.69 2.26 26.55
C PRO A 282 -10.93 2.68 25.09
N ASP A 283 -9.88 2.93 24.32
CA ASP A 283 -10.00 3.29 22.90
C ASP A 283 -10.42 2.08 22.08
N VAL A 284 -9.77 0.93 22.26
CA VAL A 284 -10.13 -0.31 21.54
C VAL A 284 -11.54 -0.77 21.91
N LEU A 285 -11.90 -0.75 23.19
CA LEU A 285 -13.26 -1.06 23.66
C LEU A 285 -14.31 -0.18 22.96
N ASN A 286 -14.08 1.13 22.94
CA ASN A 286 -14.98 2.08 22.30
C ASN A 286 -15.06 1.90 20.79
N ARG A 287 -13.94 1.64 20.11
CA ARG A 287 -13.91 1.40 18.66
C ARG A 287 -14.75 0.18 18.27
N ILE A 288 -14.63 -0.93 18.99
CA ILE A 288 -15.45 -2.12 18.75
C ILE A 288 -16.92 -1.81 19.02
N ALA A 289 -17.24 -1.16 20.14
CA ALA A 289 -18.62 -0.79 20.49
C ALA A 289 -19.27 0.08 19.40
N PHE A 290 -18.54 1.11 18.93
CA PHE A 290 -18.98 1.99 17.85
C PHE A 290 -19.32 1.20 16.59
N ILE A 291 -18.45 0.29 16.16
CA ILE A 291 -18.67 -0.54 14.96
C ILE A 291 -19.91 -1.42 15.14
N LEU A 292 -19.99 -2.15 16.25
CA LEU A 292 -21.08 -3.10 16.49
C LEU A 292 -22.44 -2.40 16.55
N ALA A 293 -22.50 -1.19 17.13
CA ALA A 293 -23.72 -0.37 17.19
C ALA A 293 -24.06 0.25 15.83
N THR A 294 -23.09 0.89 15.17
CA THR A 294 -23.30 1.63 13.91
C THR A 294 -23.79 0.72 12.79
N TYR A 295 -23.23 -0.49 12.70
CA TYR A 295 -23.54 -1.46 11.64
C TYR A 295 -24.51 -2.55 12.10
N ASP A 296 -25.17 -2.35 13.25
CA ASP A 296 -26.19 -3.24 13.78
C ASP A 296 -25.80 -4.73 13.84
N ILE A 297 -24.57 -4.99 14.32
CA ILE A 297 -23.98 -6.35 14.31
C ILE A 297 -24.32 -7.11 15.60
N ASP A 298 -24.10 -6.47 16.75
CA ASP A 298 -24.29 -7.07 18.07
C ASP A 298 -24.49 -5.97 19.12
N ARG A 299 -25.76 -5.58 19.32
CA ARG A 299 -26.14 -4.44 20.17
C ARG A 299 -25.82 -4.66 21.64
N GLU A 300 -25.98 -5.88 22.14
CA GLU A 300 -25.73 -6.20 23.55
C GLU A 300 -24.24 -6.12 23.86
N ARG A 301 -23.41 -6.73 23.00
CA ARG A 301 -21.96 -6.63 23.13
C ARG A 301 -21.46 -5.20 22.93
N ALA A 302 -22.05 -4.44 22.01
CA ALA A 302 -21.72 -3.04 21.83
C ALA A 302 -21.93 -2.26 23.15
N LEU A 303 -23.08 -2.46 23.81
CA LEU A 303 -23.39 -1.82 25.07
C LEU A 303 -22.42 -2.23 26.20
N ASP A 304 -22.10 -3.53 26.33
CA ASP A 304 -21.14 -4.01 27.33
C ASP A 304 -19.77 -3.33 27.17
N LEU A 305 -19.23 -3.34 25.96
CA LEU A 305 -17.93 -2.75 25.66
C LEU A 305 -17.93 -1.23 25.86
N ALA A 306 -19.00 -0.54 25.45
CA ALA A 306 -19.14 0.91 25.68
C ALA A 306 -19.21 1.25 27.17
N LYS A 307 -19.93 0.46 27.98
CA LYS A 307 -19.99 0.64 29.45
C LYS A 307 -18.62 0.44 30.09
N ARG A 308 -17.87 -0.57 29.66
CA ARG A 308 -16.50 -0.82 30.14
C ARG A 308 -15.58 0.33 29.79
N ALA A 309 -15.62 0.83 28.55
CA ALA A 309 -14.86 2.00 28.12
C ALA A 309 -15.21 3.25 28.95
N ALA A 310 -16.51 3.53 29.14
CA ALA A 310 -16.97 4.68 29.92
C ALA A 310 -16.61 4.59 31.41
N LYS A 311 -16.50 3.39 31.97
CA LYS A 311 -16.01 3.20 33.35
C LYS A 311 -14.53 3.59 33.49
N LEU A 312 -13.73 3.31 32.47
CA LEU A 312 -12.29 3.63 32.46
C LEU A 312 -12.06 5.13 32.17
N GLU A 313 -12.87 5.73 31.30
CA GLU A 313 -12.78 7.14 30.91
C GLU A 313 -14.16 7.84 30.94
N PRO A 314 -14.67 8.19 32.13
CA PRO A 314 -16.06 8.63 32.33
C PRO A 314 -16.39 10.03 31.80
N THR A 315 -15.38 10.81 31.42
CA THR A 315 -15.55 12.18 30.90
C THR A 315 -15.12 12.32 29.44
N ASN A 316 -14.89 11.20 28.75
CA ASN A 316 -14.49 11.22 27.34
C ASN A 316 -15.74 11.31 26.45
N ASP A 317 -15.95 12.48 25.85
CA ASP A 317 -17.08 12.77 24.96
C ASP A 317 -17.30 11.72 23.86
N ARG A 318 -16.22 11.19 23.27
CA ARG A 318 -16.33 10.19 22.21
C ARG A 318 -16.89 8.87 22.75
N ILE A 319 -16.46 8.46 23.94
CA ILE A 319 -16.91 7.22 24.58
C ILE A 319 -18.35 7.35 25.07
N LEU A 320 -18.68 8.46 25.72
CA LEU A 320 -20.04 8.76 26.14
C LEU A 320 -21.00 8.84 24.94
N SER A 321 -20.56 9.43 23.82
CA SER A 321 -21.34 9.48 22.59
C SER A 321 -21.65 8.07 22.05
N THR A 322 -20.67 7.18 21.99
CA THR A 322 -20.89 5.77 21.60
C THR A 322 -21.82 5.06 22.58
N LEU A 323 -21.66 5.27 23.89
CA LEU A 323 -22.50 4.65 24.91
C LEU A 323 -23.96 5.08 24.79
N ALA A 324 -24.22 6.38 24.58
CA ALA A 324 -25.57 6.89 24.35
C ALA A 324 -26.21 6.27 23.10
N GLU A 325 -25.43 6.12 22.02
CA GLU A 325 -25.87 5.49 20.77
C GLU A 325 -26.20 4.00 20.98
N CYS A 326 -25.39 3.27 21.75
CA CYS A 326 -25.68 1.87 22.11
C CYS A 326 -26.99 1.74 22.90
N HIS A 327 -27.22 2.61 23.90
CA HIS A 327 -28.48 2.63 24.64
C HIS A 327 -29.67 2.93 23.74
N TYR A 328 -29.54 3.92 22.84
CA TYR A 328 -30.56 4.26 21.87
C TYR A 328 -30.95 3.07 20.97
N HIS A 329 -29.97 2.34 20.42
CA HIS A 329 -30.24 1.18 19.54
C HIS A 329 -30.92 0.00 20.24
N LEU A 330 -30.85 -0.07 21.58
CA LEU A 330 -31.54 -1.06 22.41
C LEU A 330 -32.90 -0.55 22.92
N GLY A 331 -33.32 0.67 22.58
CA GLY A 331 -34.56 1.27 23.08
C GLY A 331 -34.49 1.76 24.53
N HIS A 332 -33.28 1.79 25.12
CA HIS A 332 -33.01 2.36 26.45
C HIS A 332 -32.94 3.89 26.36
N TYR A 333 -34.07 4.52 25.98
CA TYR A 333 -34.09 5.94 25.63
C TYR A 333 -33.81 6.86 26.82
N ASP A 334 -34.20 6.46 28.04
CA ASP A 334 -33.96 7.25 29.24
C ASP A 334 -32.45 7.42 29.52
N GLU A 335 -31.71 6.32 29.43
CA GLU A 335 -30.25 6.31 29.57
C GLU A 335 -29.58 7.08 28.42
N ALA A 336 -30.04 6.88 27.18
CA ALA A 336 -29.51 7.62 26.03
C ALA A 336 -29.70 9.15 26.18
N ILE A 337 -30.87 9.58 26.65
CA ILE A 337 -31.19 11.00 26.91
C ILE A 337 -30.35 11.55 28.06
N ALA A 338 -30.19 10.79 29.14
CA ALA A 338 -29.38 11.21 30.29
C ALA A 338 -27.92 11.45 29.90
N ILE A 339 -27.32 10.52 29.15
CA ILE A 339 -25.95 10.66 28.65
C ILE A 339 -25.87 11.80 27.62
N GLY A 340 -26.83 11.89 26.70
CA GLY A 340 -26.88 12.96 25.70
C GLY A 340 -26.98 14.37 26.32
N ALA A 341 -27.73 14.52 27.42
CA ALA A 341 -27.82 15.78 28.15
C ALA A 341 -26.49 16.15 28.82
N GLU A 342 -25.76 15.16 29.34
CA GLU A 342 -24.44 15.39 29.93
C GLU A 342 -23.40 15.77 28.85
N LEU A 343 -23.41 15.11 27.68
CA LEU A 343 -22.56 15.48 26.53
C LEU A 343 -22.79 16.93 26.08
N VAL A 344 -24.06 17.34 25.99
CA VAL A 344 -24.42 18.73 25.65
C VAL A 344 -23.93 19.71 26.72
N LYS A 345 -24.00 19.32 28.00
CA LYS A 345 -23.50 20.16 29.09
C LYS A 345 -21.98 20.30 29.08
N GLN A 346 -21.26 19.22 28.77
CA GLN A 346 -19.79 19.23 28.66
C GLN A 346 -19.31 20.01 27.44
N SER A 347 -20.01 19.86 26.31
CA SER A 347 -19.62 20.43 25.01
C SER A 347 -20.80 21.15 24.33
N PRO A 348 -21.27 22.29 24.88
CA PRO A 348 -22.49 22.97 24.42
C PRO A 348 -22.40 23.55 23.00
N ALA A 349 -21.19 23.77 22.49
CA ALA A 349 -20.94 24.25 21.14
C ALA A 349 -20.99 23.14 20.07
N ASN A 350 -21.15 21.87 20.46
CA ASN A 350 -21.23 20.76 19.53
C ASN A 350 -22.68 20.51 19.09
N ASP A 351 -23.06 21.07 17.93
CA ASP A 351 -24.40 20.93 17.35
C ASP A 351 -24.84 19.48 17.15
N ASN A 352 -23.90 18.54 16.93
CA ASN A 352 -24.23 17.14 16.74
C ASN A 352 -24.78 16.51 18.02
N PHE A 353 -24.30 16.91 19.19
CA PHE A 353 -24.81 16.41 20.48
C PHE A 353 -26.24 16.89 20.73
N TRP A 354 -26.56 18.14 20.39
CA TRP A 354 -27.93 18.64 20.45
C TRP A 354 -28.87 17.88 19.51
N LYS A 355 -28.47 17.67 18.25
CA LYS A 355 -29.25 16.91 17.26
C LYS A 355 -29.52 15.47 17.73
N ARG A 356 -28.50 14.78 18.24
CA ARG A 356 -28.63 13.42 18.77
C ARG A 356 -29.55 13.37 19.99
N LEU A 357 -29.39 14.29 20.94
CA LEU A 357 -30.24 14.38 22.13
C LEU A 357 -31.71 14.63 21.76
N GLN A 358 -31.99 15.52 20.82
CA GLN A 358 -33.34 15.77 20.32
C GLN A 358 -33.92 14.50 19.69
N LYS A 359 -33.17 13.83 18.82
CA LYS A 359 -33.58 12.55 18.20
C LYS A 359 -33.96 11.51 19.26
N TYR A 360 -33.17 11.36 20.33
CA TYR A 360 -33.47 10.40 21.39
C TYR A 360 -34.79 10.71 22.12
N ARG A 361 -35.08 11.99 22.36
CA ARG A 361 -36.35 12.43 22.97
C ARG A 361 -37.55 12.16 22.06
N GLU A 362 -37.44 12.46 20.78
CA GLU A 362 -38.51 12.24 19.80
C GLU A 362 -38.83 10.75 19.63
N GLU A 363 -37.82 9.89 19.57
CA GLU A 363 -38.05 8.43 19.46
C GLU A 363 -38.64 7.84 20.74
N LYS A 364 -38.27 8.35 21.92
CA LYS A 364 -38.93 7.98 23.19
C LYS A 364 -40.43 8.30 23.17
N GLU A 365 -40.80 9.50 22.70
CA GLU A 365 -42.19 9.91 22.61
C GLU A 365 -42.99 9.05 21.62
N LYS A 366 -42.37 8.65 20.49
CA LYS A 366 -43.00 7.74 19.53
C LYS A 366 -43.19 6.34 20.09
N ALA A 367 -42.22 5.81 20.84
CA ALA A 367 -42.30 4.48 21.42
C ALA A 367 -43.30 4.37 22.59
N GLY A 368 -43.67 5.50 23.22
CA GLY A 368 -44.68 5.57 24.27
C GLY A 368 -46.11 5.82 23.78
N ARG A 369 -46.32 6.02 22.47
CA ARG A 369 -47.63 6.08 21.81
C ARG A 369 -47.96 4.72 21.21
#